data_AF-A0A3A2ZPS8-F1
#
_entry.id   AF-A0A3A2ZPS8-F1
#
_cell.length_a   1.000
_cell.length_b   1.000
_cell.length_c   1.000
_cell.angle_alpha   90.00
_cell.angle_beta   90.00
_cell.angle_gamma   90.00
#
_symmetry.space_group_name_H-M   'P 1'
#
loop_
_entity.id
_entity.type
_entity.pdbx_description
1 polymer ?
#
loop_
_entity_poly.entity_id
_entity_poly.type
_entity_poly.pdbx_seq_one_letter_code
_entity_poly.pdbx_strand_id
1 'polypeptide(L)'
;MADPFEVRMRFTTQLQNLSASVASSQKAAHYALKYRDMDEDLHSCILEQLEKNSMNNRANMMYFIEQFCELATKENHLPYVRMMQRDILRVVDAVAPADGSGAANVKHVRRVLGGLQTKEILSAETVSEIDAGLKEREAHPAHLDGEVAESRDESGKPKYGTPRSARPNGLRPDKRQIEQRIEEDRERNKRLRESMWTVNGDDDNEEARFWEETSDIGEDDFVAAYEENMERKKMASMI
;
A
#
# COMPACT_ATOMS: atom_id res chain seq x y z
N MET A 1 -6.91 4.58 -35.52
CA MET A 1 -5.62 4.22 -34.92
C MET A 1 -5.13 5.46 -34.18
N ALA A 2 -4.95 5.38 -32.87
CA ALA A 2 -4.42 6.51 -32.11
C ALA A 2 -2.92 6.65 -32.38
N ASP A 3 -2.38 7.87 -32.29
CA ASP A 3 -0.95 8.10 -32.45
C ASP A 3 -0.16 7.49 -31.27
N PRO A 4 0.81 6.59 -31.52
CA PRO A 4 1.58 5.93 -30.45
C PRO A 4 2.29 6.93 -29.52
N PHE A 5 2.82 8.03 -30.08
CA PHE A 5 3.51 9.04 -29.28
C PHE A 5 2.56 9.75 -28.32
N GLU A 6 1.38 10.16 -28.80
CA GLU A 6 0.34 10.74 -27.96
C GLU A 6 -0.12 9.78 -26.86
N VAL A 7 -0.34 8.50 -27.20
CA VAL A 7 -0.76 7.46 -26.26
C VAL A 7 0.28 7.31 -25.13
N ARG A 8 1.55 7.20 -25.50
CA ARG A 8 2.69 7.13 -24.59
C ARG A 8 2.78 8.34 -23.66
N MET A 9 2.68 9.55 -24.22
CA MET A 9 2.79 10.81 -23.46
C MET A 9 1.65 10.95 -22.43
N ARG A 10 0.42 10.62 -22.85
CA ARG A 10 -0.74 10.65 -21.97
C ARG A 10 -0.67 9.59 -20.87
N PHE A 11 -0.20 8.39 -21.19
CA PHE A 11 -0.03 7.34 -20.18
C PHE A 11 1.08 7.69 -19.18
N THR A 12 2.21 8.19 -19.67
CA THR A 12 3.32 8.68 -18.84
C THR A 12 2.84 9.74 -17.84
N THR A 13 2.06 10.72 -18.31
CA THR A 13 1.48 11.76 -17.44
C THR A 13 0.55 11.16 -16.38
N GLN A 14 -0.22 10.12 -16.70
CA GLN A 14 -1.07 9.45 -15.72
C GLN A 14 -0.25 8.73 -14.65
N LEU A 15 0.81 8.01 -15.04
CA LEU A 15 1.72 7.31 -14.14
C LEU A 15 2.50 8.25 -13.20
N GLN A 16 2.88 9.43 -13.69
CA GLN A 16 3.58 10.46 -12.90
C GLN A 16 2.69 11.11 -11.83
N ASN A 17 1.39 11.13 -12.06
CA ASN A 17 0.40 11.75 -11.17
C ASN A 17 -0.44 10.70 -10.43
N LEU A 18 0.07 9.47 -10.29
CA LEU A 18 -0.59 8.45 -9.49
C LEU A 18 -0.60 8.88 -8.02
N SER A 19 -1.73 8.64 -7.38
CA SER A 19 -1.94 8.90 -5.95
C SER A 19 -2.37 7.62 -5.25
N ALA A 20 -2.52 7.67 -3.92
CA ALA A 20 -3.07 6.55 -3.17
C ALA A 20 -4.52 6.18 -3.57
N SER A 21 -5.21 7.04 -4.33
CA SER A 21 -6.61 6.85 -4.73
C SER A 21 -6.79 5.72 -5.74
N VAL A 22 -7.74 4.83 -5.47
CA VAL A 22 -8.15 3.75 -6.38
C VAL A 22 -8.59 4.30 -7.74
N ALA A 23 -9.29 5.44 -7.77
CA ALA A 23 -9.75 6.03 -9.03
C ALA A 23 -8.58 6.47 -9.93
N SER A 24 -7.46 6.91 -9.33
CA SER A 24 -6.24 7.28 -10.07
C SER A 24 -5.63 6.06 -10.74
N SER A 25 -5.48 4.97 -9.99
CA SER A 25 -4.98 3.68 -10.49
C SER A 25 -5.90 3.05 -11.54
N GLN A 26 -7.21 3.01 -11.30
CA GLN A 26 -8.19 2.48 -12.26
C GLN A 26 -8.17 3.24 -13.58
N LYS A 27 -8.10 4.57 -13.52
CA LYS A 27 -8.05 5.41 -14.73
C LYS A 27 -6.83 5.07 -15.58
N ALA A 28 -5.64 4.93 -14.97
CA ALA A 28 -4.44 4.54 -15.67
C ALA A 28 -4.54 3.11 -16.23
N ALA A 29 -5.11 2.16 -15.47
CA ALA A 29 -5.26 0.77 -15.90
C ALA A 29 -6.20 0.64 -17.10
N HIS A 30 -7.38 1.27 -17.03
CA HIS A 30 -8.31 1.31 -18.15
C HIS A 30 -7.73 2.01 -19.38
N TYR A 31 -6.87 3.02 -19.18
CA TYR A 31 -6.17 3.66 -20.29
C TYR A 31 -5.24 2.67 -21.00
N ALA A 32 -4.44 1.91 -20.24
CA ALA A 32 -3.52 0.92 -20.81
C ALA A 32 -4.27 -0.23 -21.51
N LEU A 33 -5.40 -0.67 -20.95
CA LEU A 33 -6.24 -1.71 -21.55
C LEU A 33 -6.98 -1.24 -22.80
N LYS A 34 -7.37 0.03 -22.85
CA LYS A 34 -7.98 0.65 -24.05
C LYS A 34 -7.03 0.63 -25.25
N TYR A 35 -5.73 0.78 -25.02
CA TYR A 35 -4.67 0.78 -26.04
C TYR A 35 -3.76 -0.45 -25.92
N ARG A 36 -4.35 -1.61 -25.61
CA ARG A 36 -3.63 -2.88 -25.44
C ARG A 36 -2.95 -3.42 -26.71
N ASP A 37 -3.20 -2.80 -27.86
CA ASP A 37 -2.45 -3.02 -29.10
C ASP A 37 -1.02 -2.44 -29.04
N MET A 38 -0.75 -1.58 -28.06
CA MET A 38 0.55 -0.96 -27.78
C MET A 38 1.13 -1.43 -26.44
N ASP A 39 0.79 -2.64 -26.02
CA ASP A 39 1.11 -3.20 -24.69
C ASP A 39 2.61 -3.19 -24.37
N GLU A 40 3.49 -3.50 -25.32
CA GLU A 40 4.94 -3.49 -25.10
C GLU A 40 5.50 -2.09 -24.77
N ASP A 41 5.05 -1.04 -25.48
CA ASP A 41 5.49 0.34 -25.23
C ASP A 41 4.89 0.88 -23.93
N LEU A 42 3.62 0.57 -23.65
CA LEU A 42 2.96 0.96 -22.42
C LEU A 42 3.57 0.26 -21.20
N HIS A 43 3.91 -1.02 -21.30
CA HIS A 43 4.66 -1.72 -20.24
C HIS A 43 6.04 -1.08 -20.02
N SER A 44 6.74 -0.71 -21.11
CA SER A 44 8.01 0.02 -21.03
C SER A 44 7.85 1.36 -20.31
N CYS A 45 6.73 2.08 -20.52
CA CYS A 45 6.41 3.29 -19.78
C CYS A 45 6.27 3.04 -18.27
N ILE A 46 5.65 1.92 -17.86
CA ILE A 46 5.52 1.56 -16.44
C ILE A 46 6.91 1.43 -15.81
N LEU A 47 7.80 0.66 -16.42
CA LEU A 47 9.15 0.44 -15.90
C LEU A 47 9.98 1.73 -15.90
N GLU A 48 9.89 2.54 -16.94
CA GLU A 48 10.56 3.84 -17.01
C GLU A 48 10.09 4.79 -15.90
N GLN A 49 8.78 4.87 -15.66
CA GLN A 49 8.23 5.76 -14.64
C GLN A 49 8.54 5.26 -13.22
N LEU A 50 8.63 3.95 -13.00
CA LEU A 50 9.11 3.39 -11.72
C LEU A 50 10.53 3.87 -11.41
N GLU A 51 11.40 3.97 -12.40
CA GLU A 51 12.81 4.36 -12.20
C GLU A 51 13.02 5.88 -12.07
N LYS A 52 12.10 6.69 -12.62
CA LYS A 52 12.26 8.16 -12.70
C LYS A 52 11.47 8.96 -11.66
N ASN A 53 10.48 8.36 -11.00
CA ASN A 53 9.62 9.09 -10.06
C ASN A 53 10.08 8.99 -8.59
N SER A 54 9.46 9.79 -7.74
CA SER A 54 9.72 9.82 -6.28
C SER A 54 9.37 8.49 -5.61
N MET A 55 10.01 8.18 -4.47
CA MET A 55 9.74 6.95 -3.70
C MET A 55 8.27 6.81 -3.29
N ASN A 56 7.56 7.92 -3.11
CA ASN A 56 6.13 7.90 -2.81
C ASN A 56 5.31 7.51 -4.05
N ASN A 57 5.60 8.10 -5.22
CA ASN A 57 4.91 7.72 -6.45
C ASN A 57 5.23 6.27 -6.85
N ARG A 58 6.45 5.79 -6.60
CA ARG A 58 6.81 4.37 -6.78
C ARG A 58 5.96 3.43 -5.92
N ALA A 59 5.64 3.82 -4.68
CA ALA A 59 4.68 3.07 -3.87
C ALA A 59 3.27 3.09 -4.47
N ASN A 60 2.79 4.23 -4.99
CA ASN A 60 1.52 4.31 -5.72
C ASN A 60 1.51 3.41 -6.97
N MET A 61 2.62 3.39 -7.73
CA MET A 61 2.79 2.53 -8.89
C MET A 61 2.74 1.04 -8.51
N MET A 62 3.28 0.64 -7.36
CA MET A 62 3.17 -0.74 -6.87
C MET A 62 1.70 -1.14 -6.68
N TYR A 63 0.89 -0.31 -6.02
CA TYR A 63 -0.56 -0.56 -5.86
C TYR A 63 -1.30 -0.55 -7.21
N PHE A 64 -0.94 0.37 -8.11
CA PHE A 64 -1.47 0.39 -9.47
C PHE A 64 -1.20 -0.93 -10.20
N ILE A 65 0.00 -1.50 -10.09
CA ILE A 65 0.37 -2.77 -10.75
C ILE A 65 -0.53 -3.91 -10.28
N GLU A 66 -0.83 -4.02 -8.98
CA GLU A 66 -1.76 -5.02 -8.46
C GLU A 66 -3.11 -4.96 -9.17
N GLN A 67 -3.70 -3.76 -9.18
CA GLN A 67 -5.00 -3.52 -9.78
C GLN A 67 -4.97 -3.68 -11.31
N PHE A 68 -3.89 -3.25 -11.95
CA PHE A 68 -3.72 -3.36 -13.39
C PHE A 68 -3.65 -4.82 -13.83
N CYS A 69 -2.88 -5.67 -13.15
CA CYS A 69 -2.81 -7.10 -13.45
C CYS A 69 -4.14 -7.80 -13.20
N GLU A 70 -4.87 -7.43 -12.14
CA GLU A 70 -6.22 -7.94 -11.90
C GLU A 70 -7.17 -7.61 -13.05
N LEU A 71 -7.20 -6.34 -13.49
CA LEU A 71 -8.06 -5.89 -14.59
C LEU A 71 -7.64 -6.52 -15.92
N ALA A 72 -6.34 -6.62 -16.21
CA ALA A 72 -5.83 -7.27 -17.41
C ALA A 72 -6.20 -8.77 -17.46
N THR A 73 -6.20 -9.44 -16.31
CA THR A 73 -6.67 -10.83 -16.18
C THR A 73 -8.17 -10.92 -16.46
N LYS A 74 -8.98 -10.05 -15.87
CA LYS A 74 -10.44 -9.98 -16.10
C LYS A 74 -10.80 -9.69 -17.56
N GLU A 75 -10.02 -8.86 -18.25
CA GLU A 75 -10.21 -8.55 -19.67
C GLU A 75 -9.52 -9.57 -20.62
N ASN A 76 -8.96 -10.64 -20.07
CA ASN A 76 -8.25 -11.70 -20.81
C ASN A 76 -7.11 -11.20 -21.71
N HIS A 77 -6.43 -10.13 -21.28
CA HIS A 77 -5.23 -9.62 -21.94
C HIS A 77 -3.99 -10.02 -21.14
N LEU A 78 -3.64 -11.30 -21.26
CA LEU A 78 -2.53 -11.93 -20.54
C LEU A 78 -1.12 -11.41 -20.88
N PRO A 79 -0.82 -10.77 -22.04
CA PRO A 79 0.51 -10.20 -22.30
C PRO A 79 1.00 -9.26 -21.19
N TYR A 80 0.15 -8.33 -20.72
CA TYR A 80 0.50 -7.46 -19.59
C TYR A 80 0.84 -8.24 -18.32
N VAL A 81 0.08 -9.29 -18.01
CA VAL A 81 0.32 -10.13 -16.82
C VAL A 81 1.68 -10.83 -16.93
N ARG A 82 2.00 -11.42 -18.08
CA ARG A 82 3.27 -12.12 -18.32
C ARG A 82 4.47 -11.19 -18.29
N MET A 83 4.35 -10.01 -18.91
CA MET A 83 5.41 -9.00 -18.86
C MET A 83 5.66 -8.52 -17.42
N MET A 84 4.59 -8.34 -16.63
CA MET A 84 4.72 -7.96 -15.23
C MET A 84 5.33 -9.07 -14.36
N GLN A 85 4.91 -10.32 -14.55
CA GLN A 85 5.50 -11.48 -13.87
C GLN A 85 7.00 -11.58 -14.15
N ARG A 86 7.42 -11.42 -15.41
CA ARG A 86 8.83 -11.43 -15.82
C ARG A 86 9.64 -10.33 -15.11
N ASP A 87 9.06 -9.13 -15.02
CA ASP A 87 9.77 -7.93 -14.56
C ASP A 87 9.52 -7.60 -13.07
N ILE A 88 8.84 -8.47 -12.32
CA ILE A 88 8.44 -8.19 -10.93
C ILE A 88 9.63 -7.88 -10.02
N LEU A 89 10.78 -8.55 -10.22
CA LEU A 89 12.00 -8.26 -9.47
C LEU A 89 12.50 -6.84 -9.74
N ARG A 90 12.47 -6.39 -11.00
CA ARG A 90 12.84 -5.03 -11.39
C ARG A 90 11.88 -4.00 -10.77
N VAL A 91 10.58 -4.30 -10.73
CA VAL A 91 9.58 -3.47 -10.05
C VAL A 91 9.90 -3.35 -8.56
N VAL A 92 10.13 -4.48 -7.88
CA VAL A 92 10.45 -4.51 -6.45
C VAL A 92 11.74 -3.74 -6.16
N ASP A 93 12.79 -3.92 -6.97
CA ASP A 93 14.05 -3.21 -6.82
C ASP A 93 13.92 -1.72 -7.11
N ALA A 94 13.01 -1.30 -7.98
CA ALA A 94 12.73 0.12 -8.19
C ALA A 94 11.99 0.76 -7.00
N VAL A 95 11.07 0.04 -6.35
CA VAL A 95 10.22 0.55 -5.26
C VAL A 95 10.91 0.46 -3.89
N ALA A 96 11.67 -0.60 -3.65
CA ALA A 96 12.39 -0.87 -2.41
C ALA A 96 13.83 -1.33 -2.71
N PRO A 97 14.72 -0.43 -3.17
CA PRO A 97 16.07 -0.81 -3.59
C PRO A 97 16.92 -1.35 -2.42
N ALA A 98 17.95 -2.15 -2.75
CA ALA A 98 18.83 -2.78 -1.77
C ALA A 98 19.71 -1.78 -0.98
N ASP A 99 19.85 -0.55 -1.46
CA ASP A 99 20.56 0.54 -0.76
C ASP A 99 19.78 1.12 0.45
N GLY A 100 18.59 0.57 0.73
CA GLY A 100 17.73 0.98 1.83
C GLY A 100 16.97 2.29 1.60
N SER A 101 17.12 2.95 0.45
CA SER A 101 16.41 4.20 0.12
C SER A 101 14.89 4.04 0.07
N GLY A 102 14.41 2.82 -0.20
CA GLY A 102 13.00 2.45 -0.22
C GLY A 102 12.55 1.59 0.96
N ALA A 103 13.30 1.58 2.09
CA ALA A 103 12.95 0.76 3.25
C ALA A 103 11.53 1.04 3.78
N ALA A 104 11.10 2.31 3.77
CA ALA A 104 9.73 2.71 4.15
C ALA A 104 8.64 2.11 3.24
N ASN A 105 8.99 1.65 2.03
CA ASN A 105 8.05 1.03 1.10
C ASN A 105 7.94 -0.50 1.26
N VAL A 106 8.81 -1.14 2.05
CA VAL A 106 8.86 -2.61 2.16
C VAL A 106 7.51 -3.20 2.57
N LYS A 107 6.82 -2.57 3.54
CA LYS A 107 5.47 -3.00 3.97
C LYS A 107 4.45 -2.92 2.82
N HIS A 108 4.52 -1.89 1.99
CA HIS A 108 3.63 -1.75 0.82
C HIS A 108 3.93 -2.83 -0.22
N VAL A 109 5.21 -3.09 -0.50
CA VAL A 109 5.63 -4.14 -1.45
C VAL A 109 5.11 -5.51 -1.00
N ARG A 110 5.32 -5.89 0.27
CA ARG A 110 4.80 -7.16 0.80
C ARG A 110 3.27 -7.27 0.68
N ARG A 111 2.55 -6.19 1.03
CA ARG A 111 1.09 -6.16 0.95
C ARG A 111 0.60 -6.39 -0.49
N VAL A 112 1.27 -5.79 -1.47
CA VAL A 112 0.91 -5.95 -2.88
C VAL A 112 1.27 -7.34 -3.39
N LEU A 113 2.46 -7.86 -3.05
CA LEU A 113 2.87 -9.21 -3.46
C LEU A 113 1.92 -10.29 -2.92
N GLY A 114 1.48 -10.18 -1.67
CA GLY A 114 0.43 -11.04 -1.12
C GLY A 114 -0.89 -10.89 -1.87
N GLY A 115 -1.27 -9.66 -2.25
CA GLY A 115 -2.45 -9.42 -3.06
C GLY A 115 -2.38 -10.02 -4.47
N LEU A 116 -1.21 -10.01 -5.11
CA LEU A 116 -0.93 -10.67 -6.38
C LEU A 116 -0.94 -12.20 -6.25
N GLN A 117 -0.46 -12.74 -5.13
CA GLN A 117 -0.51 -14.17 -4.80
C GLN A 117 -1.94 -14.67 -4.64
N THR A 118 -2.75 -13.98 -3.83
CA THR A 118 -4.16 -14.35 -3.59
C THR A 118 -4.99 -14.31 -4.87
N LYS A 119 -4.61 -13.45 -5.83
CA LYS A 119 -5.23 -13.37 -7.16
C LYS A 119 -4.65 -14.34 -8.18
N GLU A 120 -3.76 -15.24 -7.76
CA GLU A 120 -3.06 -16.23 -8.60
C GLU A 120 -2.24 -15.61 -9.75
N ILE A 121 -1.86 -14.33 -9.62
CA ILE A 121 -0.99 -13.64 -10.59
C ILE A 121 0.47 -13.98 -10.33
N LEU A 122 0.86 -14.22 -9.08
CA LEU A 122 2.20 -14.69 -8.73
C LEU A 122 2.10 -16.00 -7.97
N SER A 123 3.10 -16.88 -8.17
CA SER A 123 3.18 -18.12 -7.41
C SER A 123 3.59 -17.84 -5.96
N ALA A 124 3.18 -18.73 -5.04
CA ALA A 124 3.58 -18.67 -3.64
C ALA A 124 5.10 -18.75 -3.46
N GLU A 125 5.77 -19.57 -4.28
CA GLU A 125 7.23 -19.71 -4.29
C GLU A 125 7.92 -18.39 -4.66
N THR A 126 7.50 -17.77 -5.77
CA THR A 126 8.03 -16.48 -6.21
C THR A 126 7.85 -15.39 -5.14
N VAL A 127 6.70 -15.33 -4.48
CA VAL A 127 6.45 -14.34 -3.42
C VAL A 127 7.31 -14.60 -2.19
N SER A 128 7.50 -15.86 -1.81
CA SER A 128 8.37 -16.25 -0.69
C SER A 128 9.84 -15.89 -0.95
N GLU A 129 10.35 -16.13 -2.16
CA GLU A 129 11.71 -15.77 -2.56
C GLU A 129 11.94 -14.25 -2.50
N ILE A 130 10.98 -13.48 -3.03
CA ILE A 130 11.05 -12.01 -2.98
C ILE A 130 11.01 -11.51 -1.54
N ASP A 131 10.11 -12.06 -0.70
CA ASP A 131 9.99 -11.64 0.70
C ASP A 131 11.27 -11.93 1.51
N ALA A 132 11.92 -13.06 1.26
CA ALA A 132 13.22 -13.37 1.85
C ALA A 132 14.26 -12.29 1.54
N GLY A 133 14.33 -11.82 0.28
CA GLY A 133 15.21 -10.72 -0.12
C GLY A 133 14.83 -9.35 0.45
N LEU A 134 13.57 -9.14 0.84
CA LEU A 134 13.11 -7.89 1.45
C LEU A 134 13.47 -7.78 2.94
N LYS A 135 13.66 -8.90 3.65
CA LYS A 135 14.03 -8.89 5.09
C LYS A 135 15.34 -8.15 5.35
N GLU A 136 16.32 -8.31 4.48
CA GLU A 136 17.60 -7.61 4.57
C GLU A 136 17.45 -6.09 4.36
N ARG A 137 16.47 -5.67 3.54
CA ARG A 137 16.21 -4.26 3.20
C ARG A 137 15.48 -3.51 4.31
N GLU A 138 14.64 -4.21 5.08
CA GLU A 138 13.90 -3.63 6.22
C GLU A 138 14.81 -3.34 7.41
N ALA A 139 15.83 -4.17 7.64
CA ALA A 139 16.82 -3.98 8.70
C ALA A 139 17.81 -2.82 8.42
N HIS A 140 17.65 -2.11 7.31
CA HIS A 140 18.59 -1.08 6.89
C HIS A 140 18.52 0.17 7.80
N PRO A 141 19.66 0.66 8.34
CA PRO A 141 19.69 1.76 9.31
C PRO A 141 19.13 3.09 8.80
N ALA A 142 19.02 3.27 7.47
CA ALA A 142 18.34 4.41 6.87
C ALA A 142 16.84 4.52 7.26
N HIS A 143 16.20 3.41 7.67
CA HIS A 143 14.83 3.38 8.21
C HIS A 143 14.79 3.81 9.70
N LEU A 144 15.85 3.51 10.45
CA LEU A 144 15.92 3.73 11.91
C LEU A 144 16.08 5.21 12.30
N ASP A 145 16.47 6.09 11.37
CA ASP A 145 16.53 7.55 11.59
C ASP A 145 15.14 8.19 11.80
N GLY A 146 14.04 7.46 11.55
CA GLY A 146 12.66 7.92 11.73
C GLY A 146 12.02 7.51 13.05
N GLU A 147 12.54 6.48 13.72
CA GLU A 147 12.08 6.06 15.05
C GLU A 147 12.94 6.73 16.11
N VAL A 148 12.66 8.01 16.37
CA VAL A 148 13.12 8.63 17.61
C VAL A 148 12.35 7.93 18.74
N ALA A 149 12.96 6.89 19.32
CA ALA A 149 12.51 6.39 20.60
C ALA A 149 12.46 7.58 21.56
N GLU A 150 11.27 7.95 22.05
CA GLU A 150 11.13 8.90 23.15
C GLU A 150 11.72 8.27 24.42
N SER A 151 13.04 8.24 24.53
CA SER A 151 13.69 7.96 25.80
C SER A 151 13.46 9.16 26.72
N ARG A 152 12.41 9.09 27.53
CA ARG A 152 12.18 10.02 28.64
C ARG A 152 13.17 9.71 29.75
N ASP A 153 13.90 10.72 30.18
CA ASP A 153 14.71 10.67 31.40
C ASP A 153 13.81 10.91 32.63
N GLU A 154 14.23 10.44 33.79
CA GLU A 154 13.51 10.40 35.08
C GLU A 154 13.22 11.79 35.69
N SER A 155 13.38 12.86 34.91
CA SER A 155 13.22 14.26 35.32
C SER A 155 12.35 15.11 34.37
N GLY A 156 11.68 14.50 33.40
CA GLY A 156 10.56 15.15 32.69
C GLY A 156 10.88 16.41 31.86
N LYS A 157 12.14 16.65 31.46
CA LYS A 157 12.52 17.78 30.59
C LYS A 157 12.91 17.31 29.18
N PRO A 158 12.44 17.98 28.10
CA PRO A 158 12.84 17.64 26.74
C PRO A 158 14.31 18.01 26.51
N LYS A 159 15.14 17.03 26.11
CA LYS A 159 16.52 17.31 25.66
C LYS A 159 16.47 17.99 24.29
N TYR A 160 16.77 19.29 24.26
CA TYR A 160 16.99 20.01 23.02
C TYR A 160 18.35 19.61 22.43
N GLY A 161 18.32 18.94 21.28
CA GLY A 161 19.37 18.97 20.25
C GLY A 161 20.72 18.32 20.58
N THR A 162 20.89 17.07 20.18
CA THR A 162 22.21 16.58 19.71
C THR A 162 22.38 16.98 18.25
N PRO A 163 23.59 17.38 17.78
CA PRO A 163 23.78 17.88 16.43
C PRO A 163 23.53 16.74 15.45
N ARG A 164 22.59 16.97 14.52
CA ARG A 164 22.37 16.14 13.34
C ARG A 164 23.73 15.82 12.72
N SER A 165 24.10 14.54 12.72
CA SER A 165 25.14 14.03 11.83
C SER A 165 24.79 14.50 10.43
N ALA A 166 25.61 15.42 9.91
CA ALA A 166 25.45 15.97 8.58
C ALA A 166 25.66 14.82 7.60
N ARG A 167 24.57 14.30 7.01
CA ARG A 167 24.68 13.48 5.82
C ARG A 167 25.41 14.32 4.76
N PRO A 168 26.55 13.86 4.21
CA PRO A 168 27.10 14.51 3.06
C PRO A 168 26.13 14.19 1.91
N ASN A 169 25.47 15.23 1.40
CA ASN A 169 24.76 15.20 0.12
C ASN A 169 23.41 14.46 0.02
N GLY A 170 22.50 14.67 0.96
CA GLY A 170 21.07 14.35 0.77
C GLY A 170 20.20 15.58 0.99
N LEU A 171 19.70 16.21 -0.08
CA LEU A 171 18.66 17.24 0.02
C LEU A 171 17.52 16.68 0.86
N ARG A 172 17.18 17.37 1.95
CA ARG A 172 15.99 17.01 2.71
C ARG A 172 14.78 17.13 1.78
N PRO A 173 13.86 16.14 1.76
CA PRO A 173 12.66 16.26 0.96
C PRO A 173 11.91 17.54 1.34
N ASP A 174 11.34 18.21 0.34
CA ASP A 174 10.61 19.46 0.54
C ASP A 174 9.43 19.22 1.50
N LYS A 175 9.08 20.23 2.31
CA LYS A 175 8.01 20.12 3.30
C LYS A 175 6.70 19.66 2.64
N ARG A 176 6.39 20.15 1.45
CA ARG A 176 5.19 19.75 0.68
C ARG A 176 5.23 18.27 0.30
N GLN A 177 6.39 17.73 -0.07
CA GLN A 177 6.54 16.32 -0.43
C GLN A 177 6.35 15.41 0.79
N ILE A 178 6.81 15.86 1.96
CA ILE A 178 6.60 15.15 3.23
C ILE A 178 5.11 15.15 3.59
N GLU A 179 4.46 16.30 3.56
CA GLU A 179 3.02 16.43 3.85
C GLU A 179 2.17 15.59 2.89
N GLN A 180 2.49 15.61 1.60
CA GLN A 180 1.83 14.76 0.60
C GLN A 180 1.98 13.28 0.93
N ARG A 181 3.19 12.83 1.29
CA ARG A 181 3.41 11.43 1.66
C ARG A 181 2.63 11.04 2.92
N ILE A 182 2.58 11.90 3.93
CA ILE A 182 1.80 11.67 5.15
C ILE A 182 0.32 11.52 4.83
N GLU A 183 -0.24 12.40 4.00
CA GLU A 183 -1.66 12.34 3.63
C GLU A 183 -1.96 11.10 2.79
N GLU A 184 -1.06 10.70 1.88
CA GLU A 184 -1.23 9.47 1.11
C GLU A 184 -1.13 8.21 1.98
N ASP A 185 -0.21 8.17 2.96
CA ASP A 185 -0.14 7.07 3.93
C ASP A 185 -1.38 7.01 4.82
N ARG A 186 -1.94 8.16 5.21
CA ARG A 186 -3.21 8.24 5.92
C ARG A 186 -4.34 7.66 5.09
N GLU A 187 -4.43 8.05 3.82
CA GLU A 187 -5.44 7.54 2.89
C GLU A 187 -5.30 6.03 2.63
N ARG A 188 -4.06 5.50 2.51
CA ARG A 188 -3.83 4.05 2.40
C ARG A 188 -4.32 3.30 3.63
N ASN A 189 -3.97 3.77 4.83
CA ASN A 189 -4.37 3.14 6.09
C ASN A 189 -5.89 3.21 6.31
N LYS A 190 -6.51 4.33 5.96
CA LYS A 190 -7.95 4.50 6.00
C LYS A 190 -8.63 3.42 5.15
N ARG A 191 -8.22 3.25 3.89
CA ARG A 191 -8.78 2.21 2.99
C ARG A 191 -8.60 0.79 3.50
N LEU A 192 -7.44 0.46 4.08
CA LEU A 192 -7.21 -0.87 4.66
C LEU A 192 -8.22 -1.20 5.76
N ARG A 193 -8.72 -0.20 6.49
CA ARG A 193 -9.71 -0.38 7.55
C ARG A 193 -11.15 -0.35 7.04
N GLU A 194 -11.42 0.32 5.92
CA GLU A 194 -12.77 0.45 5.33
C GLU A 194 -13.40 -0.89 4.97
N SER A 195 -12.61 -1.91 4.61
CA SER A 195 -13.11 -3.26 4.27
C SER A 195 -12.96 -4.28 5.40
N MET A 196 -12.42 -3.88 6.57
CA MET A 196 -12.09 -4.81 7.65
C MET A 196 -13.34 -5.40 8.33
N TRP A 197 -14.44 -4.64 8.33
CA TRP A 197 -15.71 -5.04 8.94
C TRP A 197 -16.69 -5.67 7.93
N THR A 198 -16.30 -5.81 6.65
CA THR A 198 -17.17 -6.36 5.63
C THR A 198 -17.31 -7.88 5.80
N VAL A 199 -18.53 -8.34 5.97
CA VAL A 199 -18.88 -9.77 5.99
C VAL A 199 -19.37 -10.17 4.61
N ASN A 200 -18.81 -11.26 4.07
CA ASN A 200 -19.36 -11.89 2.87
C ASN A 200 -20.58 -12.69 3.34
N GLY A 201 -21.76 -12.46 2.76
CA GLY A 201 -23.05 -13.05 3.20
C GLY A 201 -23.19 -14.56 2.95
N ASP A 202 -22.14 -15.31 3.28
CA ASP A 202 -22.11 -16.77 3.36
C ASP A 202 -22.11 -17.13 4.86
N ASP A 203 -23.30 -17.43 5.38
CA ASP A 203 -23.60 -17.49 6.82
C ASP A 203 -22.69 -18.47 7.59
N ASP A 204 -22.30 -19.59 6.98
CA ASP A 204 -21.48 -20.63 7.64
C ASP A 204 -20.06 -20.14 7.96
N ASN A 205 -19.53 -19.21 7.16
CA ASN A 205 -18.19 -18.66 7.35
C ASN A 205 -18.17 -17.52 8.37
N GLU A 206 -19.30 -16.81 8.53
CA GLU A 206 -19.44 -15.75 9.53
C GLU A 206 -19.49 -16.34 10.94
N GLU A 207 -20.31 -17.38 11.17
CA GLU A 207 -20.44 -18.02 12.48
C GLU A 207 -19.10 -18.59 12.96
N ALA A 208 -18.38 -19.32 12.09
CA ALA A 208 -17.08 -19.90 12.43
C ALA A 208 -16.06 -18.82 12.79
N ARG A 209 -15.97 -17.74 12.01
CA ARG A 209 -15.07 -16.62 12.29
C ARG A 209 -15.43 -15.95 13.61
N PHE A 210 -16.72 -15.68 13.85
CA PHE A 210 -17.18 -15.07 15.09
C PHE A 210 -16.78 -15.94 16.29
N TRP A 211 -17.00 -17.26 16.20
CA TRP A 211 -16.63 -18.18 17.27
C TRP A 211 -15.12 -18.23 17.56
N GLU A 212 -14.29 -18.18 16.52
CA GLU A 212 -12.82 -18.21 16.65
C GLU A 212 -12.24 -16.87 17.15
N GLU A 213 -12.83 -15.74 16.73
CA GLU A 213 -12.31 -14.39 17.02
C GLU A 213 -12.97 -13.72 18.23
N THR A 214 -14.03 -14.29 18.80
CA THR A 214 -14.71 -13.74 19.99
C THR A 214 -13.72 -13.68 21.15
N SER A 215 -13.54 -12.48 21.69
CA SER A 215 -12.75 -12.27 22.91
C SER A 215 -13.51 -12.76 24.15
N ASP A 216 -12.77 -13.11 25.19
CA ASP A 216 -13.34 -13.35 26.51
C ASP A 216 -14.10 -12.11 27.02
N ILE A 217 -15.11 -12.34 27.86
CA ILE A 217 -15.90 -11.27 28.47
C ILE A 217 -15.02 -10.37 29.34
N GLY A 218 -15.06 -9.07 29.06
CA GLY A 218 -14.29 -8.03 29.73
C GLY A 218 -15.13 -7.11 30.60
N GLU A 219 -14.47 -6.16 31.26
CA GLU A 219 -15.12 -5.13 32.08
C GLU A 219 -16.06 -4.24 31.24
N ASP A 220 -15.63 -3.87 30.03
CA ASP A 220 -16.41 -3.03 29.11
C ASP A 220 -17.74 -3.68 28.71
N ASP A 221 -17.82 -5.01 28.62
CA ASP A 221 -19.07 -5.73 28.34
C ASP A 221 -20.10 -5.57 29.47
N PHE A 222 -19.63 -5.62 30.73
CA PHE A 222 -20.51 -5.38 31.89
C PHE A 222 -20.98 -3.93 31.95
N VAL A 223 -20.11 -2.98 31.61
CA VAL A 223 -20.46 -1.56 31.53
C VAL A 223 -21.53 -1.35 30.46
N ALA A 224 -21.31 -1.86 29.25
CA ALA A 224 -22.26 -1.77 28.14
C ALA A 224 -23.62 -2.39 28.51
N ALA A 225 -23.63 -3.58 29.12
CA ALA A 225 -24.86 -4.25 29.55
C ALA A 225 -25.62 -3.46 30.65
N TYR A 226 -24.88 -2.83 31.58
CA TYR A 226 -25.49 -1.99 32.61
C TYR A 226 -26.12 -0.73 32.02
N GLU A 227 -25.40 -0.04 31.13
CA GLU A 227 -25.89 1.16 30.43
C GLU A 227 -27.15 0.84 29.61
N GLU A 228 -27.13 -0.24 28.83
CA GLU A 228 -28.27 -0.67 28.03
C GLU A 228 -29.50 -0.98 28.91
N ASN A 229 -29.31 -1.66 30.05
CA ASN A 229 -30.39 -1.93 31.00
C ASN A 229 -30.98 -0.66 31.61
N MET A 230 -30.14 0.34 31.91
CA MET A 230 -30.59 1.63 32.43
C MET A 230 -31.40 2.40 31.38
N GLU A 231 -30.96 2.40 30.12
CA GLU A 231 -31.69 3.01 29.01
C GLU A 231 -33.05 2.33 28.78
N ARG A 232 -33.08 0.99 28.74
CA ARG A 232 -34.33 0.23 28.59
C ARG A 232 -35.34 0.54 29.69
N LYS A 233 -34.90 0.62 30.95
CA LYS A 233 -35.77 1.00 32.09
C LYS A 233 -36.32 2.41 31.95
N LYS A 234 -35.49 3.35 31.51
CA LYS A 234 -35.91 4.74 31.26
C LYS A 234 -36.97 4.80 30.17
N MET A 235 -36.76 4.11 29.06
CA MET A 235 -37.74 4.01 27.96
C MET A 235 -39.07 3.39 28.42
N ALA A 236 -39.01 2.30 29.19
CA ALA A 236 -40.20 1.65 29.73
C ALA A 236 -40.98 2.53 30.72
N SER A 237 -40.29 3.43 31.45
CA SER A 237 -40.94 4.37 32.36
C SER A 237 -41.58 5.59 31.68
N MET A 238 -41.34 5.78 30.37
CA MET A 238 -41.91 6.85 29.55
C MET A 238 -43.15 6.44 28.76
N ILE A 239 -43.56 5.16 28.85
CA ILE A 239 -44.78 4.59 28.27
C ILE A 239 -45.86 4.53 29.35
#